data_AF-A0A2M6ZWY0-F1
#
_entry.id   AF-A0A2M6ZWY0-F1
#
_cell.length_a   1.000
_cell.length_b   1.000
_cell.length_c   1.000
_cell.angle_alpha   90.00
_cell.angle_beta   90.00
_cell.angle_gamma   90.00
#
_symmetry.space_group_name_H-M   'P 1'
#
loop_
_entity.id
_entity.type
_entity.pdbx_description
1 polymer ?
#
loop_
_entity_poly.entity_id
_entity_poly.type
_entity_poly.pdbx_seq_one_letter_code
_entity_poly.pdbx_strand_id
1 'polypeptide(L)'
;MVHQFKIVVEKTPDGYVAYPLGLKGIVVGQGDTYEEALSDVKSAIQFHIETFGKEVIESEPPVLEAFITETSELSTNLAVL
;
A
#
# COMPACT_ATOMS: atom_id res chain seq x y z
N MET A 1 3.93 -8.81 20.36
CA MET A 1 2.97 -9.39 19.41
C MET A 1 3.48 -9.10 18.02
N VAL A 2 3.47 -10.08 17.11
CA VAL A 2 3.85 -9.87 15.71
C VAL A 2 2.59 -9.47 14.95
N HIS A 3 2.59 -8.30 14.30
CA HIS A 3 1.48 -7.87 13.46
C HIS A 3 1.74 -8.32 12.01
N GLN A 4 0.76 -8.94 11.37
CA GLN A 4 0.86 -9.37 9.97
C GLN A 4 0.19 -8.34 9.08
N PHE A 5 0.94 -7.81 8.12
CA PHE A 5 0.41 -6.89 7.11
C PHE A 5 0.25 -7.62 5.78
N LYS A 6 -0.84 -7.32 5.07
CA LYS A 6 -0.98 -7.63 3.65
C LYS A 6 -0.28 -6.53 2.87
N ILE A 7 0.57 -6.92 1.93
CA ILE A 7 1.34 -5.99 1.11
C ILE A 7 0.97 -6.24 -0.34
N VAL A 8 0.61 -5.19 -1.07
CA VAL A 8 0.51 -5.22 -2.53
C VAL A 8 1.89 -4.86 -3.08
N VAL A 9 2.35 -5.61 -4.08
CA VAL A 9 3.58 -5.31 -4.81
C VAL A 9 3.25 -5.23 -6.30
N GLU A 10 3.49 -4.08 -6.89
CA GLU A 10 3.25 -3.80 -8.30
C GLU A 10 4.57 -3.82 -9.06
N LYS A 11 4.61 -4.53 -10.19
CA LYS A 11 5.69 -4.39 -11.16
C LYS A 11 5.38 -3.21 -12.07
N THR A 12 6.31 -2.28 -12.20
CA THR A 12 6.25 -1.18 -13.16
C THR A 12 7.39 -1.30 -14.19
N PRO A 13 7.34 -0.55 -15.30
CA PRO A 13 8.46 -0.47 -16.23
C PRO A 13 9.77 0.00 -15.56
N ASP A 14 9.67 0.82 -14.52
CA ASP A 14 10.81 1.44 -13.83
C ASP A 14 11.29 0.64 -12.59
N GLY A 15 10.63 -0.46 -12.22
CA GLY A 15 10.99 -1.21 -11.03
C GLY A 15 9.80 -1.91 -10.38
N TYR A 16 9.72 -1.83 -9.06
CA TYR A 16 8.64 -2.35 -8.23
C TYR A 16 8.26 -1.31 -7.19
N VAL A 17 6.97 -1.26 -6.87
CA VAL A 17 6.40 -0.44 -5.79
C VAL A 17 5.61 -1.35 -4.87
N ALA A 18 5.72 -1.14 -3.55
CA ALA A 18 5.04 -1.93 -2.55
C ALA A 18 4.36 -1.05 -1.50
N TYR A 19 3.17 -1.43 -1.04
CA TYR A 19 2.45 -0.70 0.00
C TYR A 19 1.61 -1.65 0.87
N PRO A 20 1.48 -1.36 2.19
CA PRO A 20 0.68 -2.16 3.09
C PRO A 20 -0.80 -1.80 3.04
N LEU A 21 -1.67 -2.77 3.31
CA LEU A 21 -3.09 -2.56 3.57
C LEU A 21 -3.36 -2.59 5.08
N GLY A 22 -4.35 -1.82 5.53
CA GLY A 22 -4.77 -1.79 6.94
C GLY A 22 -3.78 -1.06 7.85
N LEU A 23 -3.10 -0.05 7.31
CA LEU A 23 -2.21 0.83 8.06
C LEU A 23 -2.64 2.27 7.81
N LYS A 24 -2.86 3.04 8.88
CA LYS A 24 -3.24 4.44 8.77
C LYS A 24 -2.05 5.28 8.30
N GLY A 25 -2.26 6.06 7.24
CA GLY A 25 -1.24 6.95 6.66
C GLY A 25 -0.73 6.45 5.31
N ILE A 26 0.36 7.06 4.83
CA ILE A 26 0.97 6.71 3.55
C ILE A 26 2.31 6.02 3.83
N VAL A 27 2.40 4.74 3.46
CA VAL A 27 3.62 3.95 3.54
C VAL A 27 3.82 3.29 2.19
N VAL A 28 4.97 3.54 1.58
CA VAL A 28 5.35 3.01 0.26
C VAL A 28 6.81 2.61 0.33
N GLY A 29 7.14 1.48 -0.28
CA GLY A 29 8.51 1.10 -0.58
C GLY A 29 8.70 0.87 -2.07
N GLN A 30 9.94 0.97 -2.54
CA GLN A 30 10.29 0.82 -3.95
C GLN A 30 11.61 0.07 -4.12
N GLY A 31 11.85 -0.47 -5.32
CA GLY A 31 13.11 -1.14 -5.64
C GLY A 31 13.17 -1.59 -7.08
N ASP A 32 14.37 -1.93 -7.56
CA ASP A 32 14.56 -2.46 -8.92
C ASP A 32 14.06 -3.91 -9.01
N THR A 33 14.08 -4.61 -7.88
CA THR A 33 13.59 -5.99 -7.69
C THR A 33 12.39 -6.10 -6.75
N TYR A 34 11.67 -7.22 -6.83
CA TYR A 34 10.57 -7.53 -5.93
C TYR A 34 11.04 -7.54 -4.46
N GLU A 35 12.19 -8.16 -4.21
CA GLU A 35 12.77 -8.33 -2.88
C GLU A 35 13.18 -6.98 -2.27
N GLU A 36 13.74 -6.08 -3.08
CA GLU A 36 14.10 -4.72 -2.64
C GLU A 36 12.87 -3.92 -2.25
N ALA A 37 11.84 -3.85 -3.09
CA ALA A 37 10.61 -3.14 -2.76
C ALA A 37 9.92 -3.73 -1.51
N LEU A 38 9.94 -5.05 -1.36
CA LEU A 38 9.40 -5.72 -0.18
C LEU A 38 10.23 -5.43 1.09
N SER A 39 11.55 -5.33 0.97
CA SER A 39 12.43 -4.97 2.08
C SER A 39 12.25 -3.50 2.49
N ASP A 40 12.11 -2.63 1.50
CA ASP A 40 11.93 -1.20 1.68
C ASP A 40 10.61 -0.90 2.40
N VAL A 41 9.49 -1.47 1.92
CA VAL A 41 8.19 -1.27 2.57
C VAL A 41 8.15 -1.84 4.00
N LYS A 42 8.85 -2.94 4.29
CA LYS A 42 8.96 -3.47 5.67
C LYS A 42 9.67 -2.49 6.59
N SER A 43 10.75 -1.88 6.10
CA SER A 43 11.49 -0.85 6.84
C SER A 43 10.64 0.39 7.05
N ALA A 44 9.89 0.81 6.02
CA ALA A 44 8.98 1.95 6.09
C ALA A 44 7.81 1.71 7.06
N ILE A 45 7.23 0.51 7.11
CA ILE A 45 6.21 0.12 8.11
C ILE A 45 6.78 0.26 9.52
N GLN A 46 7.96 -0.30 9.77
CA GLN A 46 8.61 -0.25 11.07
C GLN A 46 8.85 1.21 11.50
N PHE A 47 9.43 2.02 10.61
CA PHE A 47 9.68 3.44 10.87
C PHE A 47 8.38 4.22 11.15
N HIS A 48 7.31 3.95 10.39
CA HIS A 48 6.02 4.61 10.57
C HIS A 48 5.41 4.30 11.95
N ILE A 49 5.47 3.05 12.41
CA ILE A 49 4.99 2.64 13.74
C ILE A 49 5.86 3.25 14.84
N GLU A 50 7.18 3.28 14.67
CA GLU A 50 8.11 3.87 15.64
C GLU A 50 7.91 5.38 15.78
N THR A 51 7.61 6.05 14.66
CA THR A 51 7.45 7.51 14.62
C THR A 51 6.08 7.96 15.13
N PHE A 52 5.02 7.25 14.73
CA PHE A 52 3.63 7.68 14.97
C PHE A 52 2.90 6.83 16.01
N GLY A 53 3.56 5.84 16.63
CA GLY A 53 2.97 4.99 17.64
C GLY A 53 2.08 3.87 17.09
N LYS A 54 1.53 3.05 17.99
CA LYS A 54 0.76 1.84 17.62
C LYS A 54 -0.66 2.15 17.14
N GLU A 55 -1.15 3.35 17.40
CA GLU A 55 -2.47 3.83 16.98
C GLU A 55 -2.66 3.76 15.46
N VAL A 56 -1.57 3.81 14.69
CA VAL A 56 -1.63 3.70 13.22
C VAL A 56 -2.04 2.31 12.74
N ILE A 57 -2.00 1.31 13.62
CA ILE A 57 -2.44 -0.06 13.35
C ILE A 57 -3.71 -0.38 14.15
N GLU A 58 -3.77 0.02 15.43
CA GLU A 58 -4.88 -0.35 16.33
C GLU A 58 -6.21 0.33 15.96
N SER A 59 -6.17 1.44 15.23
CA SER A 59 -7.38 2.14 14.77
C SER A 59 -7.99 1.55 13.50
N GLU A 60 -7.24 0.73 12.75
CA GLU A 60 -7.72 0.15 11.50
C GLU A 60 -8.28 -1.26 11.73
N PRO A 61 -9.49 -1.58 11.22
CA PRO A 61 -9.98 -2.95 11.25
C PRO A 61 -9.06 -3.86 10.41
N PRO A 62 -8.94 -5.15 10.76
CA PRO A 62 -8.10 -6.07 10.02
C PRO A 62 -8.58 -6.24 8.58
N VAL A 63 -7.64 -6.23 7.63
CA VAL A 63 -7.94 -6.47 6.21
C VAL A 63 -8.25 -7.96 6.03
N LEU A 64 -9.52 -8.30 5.82
CA LEU A 64 -9.96 -9.69 5.63
C LEU A 64 -9.65 -10.21 4.23
N GLU A 65 -9.92 -9.42 3.19
CA GLU A 65 -9.71 -9.76 1.78
C GLU A 65 -9.38 -8.48 0.98
N ALA A 66 -8.70 -8.64 -0.16
CA ALA A 66 -8.40 -7.57 -1.10
C ALA A 66 -8.53 -8.10 -2.53
N PHE A 67 -9.12 -7.30 -3.43
CA PHE A 67 -9.38 -7.66 -4.82
C PHE A 67 -8.71 -6.65 -5.74
N ILE A 68 -8.07 -7.13 -6.81
CA ILE A 68 -7.53 -6.31 -7.90
C ILE A 68 -8.48 -6.44 -9.09
N THR A 69 -8.87 -5.32 -9.68
CA THR A 69 -9.77 -5.31 -10.84
C THR A 69 -9.40 -4.17 -11.78
N GLU A 70 -9.74 -4.33 -13.05
CA GLU A 70 -9.54 -3.31 -14.08
C GLU A 70 -10.81 -2.47 -14.22
N THR A 71 -10.64 -1.17 -14.45
CA THR A 71 -11.74 -0.27 -14.80
C THR A 71 -11.28 0.68 -15.89
N SER A 72 -12.20 1.12 -16.74
CA SER A 72 -11.98 2.19 -17.69
C SER A 72 -12.55 3.51 -17.16
N GLU A 73 -11.92 4.64 -17.49
CA GLU A 73 -12.53 5.94 -17.23
C GLU A 73 -13.82 6.09 -18.05
N LEU A 74 -14.94 6.33 -17.37
CA LEU A 74 -16.12 6.91 -18.00
C LEU A 74 -15.85 8.40 -18.19
N SER A 75 -15.33 8.79 -19.35
CA SER A 75 -15.37 10.20 -19.76
C SER A 75 -16.84 10.60 -19.94
N THR A 76 -17.40 11.24 -18.91
CA THR A 76 -18.70 11.89 -19.06
C THR A 76 -18.46 13.16 -19.87
N ASN A 77 -18.62 13.08 -21.19
CA ASN A 77 -18.96 14.26 -21.98
C ASN A 77 -20.37 14.70 -21.55
N LEU A 78 -20.46 15.43 -20.43
CA LEU A 78 -21.59 16.31 -20.19
C LEU A 78 -21.43 17.47 -21.15
N ALA A 79 -21.89 17.26 -22.39
CA ALA A 79 -22.24 18.37 -23.26
C ALA A 79 -23.36 19.13 -22.55
N VAL A 80 -22.98 20.22 -21.87
CA VAL A 80 -23.88 21.32 -21.62
C VAL A 80 -24.20 21.90 -23.01
N LEU A 81 -25.35 21.52 -23.54
CA LEU A 81 -26.10 22.24 -24.57
C LEU A 81 -27.51 22.47 -24.03
#